data_AF-A0A7Y0HNA4-F1
#
_entry.id   AF-A0A7Y0HNA4-F1
#
_cell.length_a   1.000
_cell.length_b   1.000
_cell.length_c   1.000
_cell.angle_alpha   90.00
_cell.angle_beta   90.00
_cell.angle_gamma   90.00
#
_symmetry.space_group_name_H-M   'P 1'
#
loop_
_entity.id
_entity.type
_entity.pdbx_description
1 polymer ?
#
loop_
_entity_poly.entity_id
_entity_poly.type
_entity_poly.pdbx_seq_one_letter_code
_entity_poly.pdbx_strand_id
1 'polypeptide(L)'
;MNLNKEKIEKCNDPSELGDMLRESAEKGELDLVKLIISKDMVDINYNGADKVFVCKPTPLQCAVIGGNLNIVKLLLQNGADVSITDKWGYRPFNEAIEASNDRWCHRLYNESAGKDDKEILKLIKSCEPKEWHQREWCIERLKKLGLPNDAIEFLGSENRKIDLQESEWTNYVEFYALDEVRTFKWKDMTFIDLVYDVDDYDNIGVLSWIPEHKSFACLDMEHGMFGFIKEMTWSEFMKNPTKFIDGSLSWEFFDLDDEE
;
A
#
# COMPACT_ATOMS: atom_id res chain seq x y z
N MET A 1 -2.66 -32.64 18.93
CA MET A 1 -2.46 -32.22 17.53
C MET A 1 -2.90 -30.78 17.43
N ASN A 2 -2.13 -29.93 16.74
CA ASN A 2 -2.45 -28.51 16.57
C ASN A 2 -3.73 -28.41 15.71
N LEU A 3 -4.81 -27.78 16.21
CA LEU A 3 -6.10 -27.70 15.51
C LEU A 3 -5.96 -27.14 14.09
N ASN A 4 -5.04 -26.19 13.87
CA ASN A 4 -4.78 -25.60 12.57
C ASN A 4 -4.21 -26.62 11.57
N LYS A 5 -3.35 -27.53 12.02
CA LYS A 5 -2.75 -28.57 11.18
C LYS A 5 -3.80 -29.55 10.66
N GLU A 6 -4.67 -30.04 11.53
CA GLU A 6 -5.74 -30.97 11.16
C GLU A 6 -6.75 -30.31 10.20
N LYS A 7 -7.03 -29.02 10.41
CA LYS A 7 -7.87 -28.22 9.50
C LYS A 7 -7.25 -28.14 8.10
N ILE A 8 -5.97 -27.82 8.00
CA ILE A 8 -5.23 -27.77 6.72
C ILE A 8 -5.23 -29.14 6.04
N GLU A 9 -4.94 -30.23 6.77
CA GLU A 9 -4.88 -31.58 6.23
C GLU A 9 -6.21 -32.02 5.58
N LYS A 10 -7.34 -31.65 6.18
CA LYS A 10 -8.68 -32.01 5.68
C LYS A 10 -9.23 -31.03 4.63
N CYS A 11 -8.68 -29.82 4.51
CA CYS A 11 -9.15 -28.82 3.56
C CYS A 11 -8.87 -29.25 2.11
N ASN A 12 -9.87 -29.13 1.22
CA ASN A 12 -9.74 -29.38 -0.21
C ASN A 12 -10.28 -28.19 -1.04
N ASP A 13 -10.45 -27.03 -0.41
CA ASP A 13 -10.85 -25.78 -1.07
C ASP A 13 -9.60 -24.91 -1.27
N PRO A 14 -9.19 -24.66 -2.54
CA PRO A 14 -8.06 -23.78 -2.84
C PRO A 14 -8.14 -22.39 -2.22
N SER A 15 -9.34 -21.81 -2.11
CA SER A 15 -9.52 -20.45 -1.58
C SER A 15 -9.35 -20.44 -0.07
N GLU A 16 -9.92 -21.43 0.63
CA GLU A 16 -9.72 -21.56 2.09
C GLU A 16 -8.25 -21.87 2.42
N LEU A 17 -7.56 -22.65 1.59
CA LEU A 17 -6.10 -22.83 1.72
C LEU A 17 -5.33 -21.53 1.47
N GLY A 18 -5.79 -20.69 0.54
CA GLY A 18 -5.24 -19.36 0.29
C GLY A 18 -5.39 -18.43 1.50
N ASP A 19 -6.55 -18.42 2.15
CA ASP A 19 -6.79 -17.65 3.38
C ASP A 19 -5.87 -18.13 4.51
N MET A 20 -5.78 -19.45 4.72
CA MET A 20 -4.87 -20.05 5.70
C MET A 20 -3.40 -19.72 5.40
N LEU A 21 -3.01 -19.70 4.13
CA LEU A 21 -1.64 -19.41 3.72
C LEU A 21 -1.26 -17.99 4.08
N ARG A 22 -2.15 -17.01 3.86
CA ARG A 22 -1.96 -15.61 4.24
C ARG A 22 -1.85 -15.44 5.75
N GLU A 23 -2.78 -16.03 6.51
CA GLU A 23 -2.78 -15.96 7.97
C GLU A 23 -1.51 -16.58 8.58
N SER A 24 -1.13 -17.79 8.16
CA SER A 24 0.09 -18.44 8.63
C SER A 24 1.36 -17.71 8.19
N ALA A 25 1.35 -17.07 7.01
CA ALA A 25 2.47 -16.27 6.53
C ALA A 25 2.68 -15.00 7.37
N GLU A 26 1.60 -14.31 7.74
CA GLU A 26 1.64 -13.14 8.62
C GLU A 26 2.10 -13.50 10.05
N LYS A 27 1.60 -14.63 10.58
CA LYS A 27 1.90 -15.08 11.95
C LYS A 27 3.27 -15.75 12.11
N GLY A 28 3.99 -16.02 11.03
CA GLY A 28 5.32 -16.65 11.08
C GLY A 28 5.29 -18.17 11.23
N GLU A 29 4.16 -18.82 10.93
CA GLU A 29 3.94 -20.26 11.12
C GLU A 29 4.54 -21.09 9.97
N LEU A 30 5.88 -21.08 9.85
CA LEU A 30 6.63 -21.69 8.74
C LEU A 30 6.23 -23.15 8.43
N ASP A 31 5.99 -23.97 9.46
CA ASP A 31 5.61 -25.37 9.26
C ASP A 31 4.20 -25.54 8.67
N LEU A 32 3.28 -24.63 8.99
CA LEU A 32 1.94 -24.63 8.39
C LEU A 32 2.01 -24.12 6.95
N VAL A 33 2.79 -23.07 6.68
CA VAL A 33 3.03 -22.59 5.30
C VAL A 33 3.57 -23.72 4.41
N LYS A 34 4.59 -24.47 4.88
CA LYS A 34 5.13 -25.62 4.14
C LYS A 34 4.09 -26.70 3.89
N LEU A 35 3.25 -26.98 4.89
CA LEU A 35 2.18 -27.97 4.76
C LEU A 35 1.10 -27.53 3.76
N ILE A 36 0.75 -26.24 3.73
CA ILE A 36 -0.25 -25.72 2.81
C ILE A 36 0.28 -25.77 1.37
N ILE A 37 1.52 -25.31 1.13
CA ILE A 37 2.16 -25.35 -0.19
C ILE A 37 2.28 -26.79 -0.71
N SER A 38 2.56 -27.77 0.15
CA SER A 38 2.69 -29.17 -0.27
C SER A 38 1.39 -29.83 -0.73
N LYS A 39 0.23 -29.18 -0.56
CA LYS A 39 -1.05 -29.68 -1.07
C LYS A 39 -1.23 -29.49 -2.58
N ASP A 40 -0.34 -28.74 -3.24
CA ASP A 40 -0.28 -28.56 -4.71
C ASP A 40 -1.60 -28.11 -5.38
N MET A 41 -2.48 -27.48 -4.60
CA MET A 41 -3.78 -26.94 -5.05
C MET A 41 -4.00 -25.49 -4.64
N VAL A 42 -3.11 -24.95 -3.80
CA VAL A 42 -3.17 -23.56 -3.33
C VAL A 42 -2.50 -22.66 -4.36
N ASP A 43 -3.12 -21.52 -4.66
CA ASP A 43 -2.46 -20.47 -5.43
C ASP A 43 -1.49 -19.70 -4.53
N ILE A 44 -0.20 -19.74 -4.85
CA ILE A 44 0.85 -19.04 -4.10
C ILE A 44 0.63 -17.51 -4.08
N ASN A 45 -0.10 -17.00 -5.07
CA ASN A 45 -0.42 -15.59 -5.27
C ASN A 45 -1.85 -15.23 -4.87
N TYR A 46 -2.53 -16.10 -4.12
CA TYR A 46 -3.92 -15.90 -3.73
C TYR A 46 -4.16 -14.55 -3.04
N ASN A 47 -5.09 -13.76 -3.57
CA ASN A 47 -5.39 -12.42 -3.07
C ASN A 47 -6.92 -12.18 -2.97
N GLY A 48 -7.67 -13.19 -2.55
CA GLY A 48 -9.11 -13.06 -2.31
C GLY A 48 -9.43 -12.01 -1.24
N ALA A 49 -10.56 -11.31 -1.37
CA ALA A 49 -11.08 -10.52 -0.25
C ALA A 49 -11.81 -11.44 0.71
N ASP A 50 -11.54 -11.30 2.00
CA ASP A 50 -12.30 -11.97 3.05
C ASP A 50 -12.53 -11.00 4.25
N LYS A 51 -13.06 -11.52 5.35
CA LYS A 51 -13.37 -10.71 6.55
C LYS A 51 -12.13 -10.18 7.28
N VAL A 52 -11.02 -10.88 7.19
CA VAL A 52 -9.73 -10.56 7.80
C VAL A 52 -8.91 -9.66 6.87
N PHE A 53 -8.88 -10.01 5.57
CA PHE A 53 -8.03 -9.40 4.56
C PHE A 53 -8.86 -8.64 3.51
N VAL A 54 -9.50 -7.57 3.95
CA VAL A 54 -10.34 -6.72 3.07
C VAL A 54 -9.48 -6.04 1.99
N CYS A 55 -8.19 -5.81 2.26
CA CYS A 55 -7.25 -5.22 1.32
C CYS A 55 -6.74 -6.15 0.24
N LYS A 56 -7.09 -7.45 0.25
CA LYS A 56 -6.61 -8.41 -0.77
C LYS A 56 -5.07 -8.51 -0.86
N PRO A 57 -4.31 -8.57 0.26
CA PRO A 57 -2.88 -8.87 0.20
C PRO A 57 -2.67 -10.30 -0.28
N THR A 58 -1.53 -10.53 -0.93
CA THR A 58 -0.98 -11.86 -1.24
C THR A 58 -0.32 -12.47 0.00
N PRO A 59 -0.05 -13.80 0.03
CA PRO A 59 0.73 -14.41 1.10
C PRO A 59 2.11 -13.78 1.26
N LEU A 60 2.71 -13.33 0.16
CA LEU A 60 4.02 -12.67 0.20
C LEU A 60 3.93 -11.33 0.95
N GLN A 61 2.91 -10.53 0.69
CA GLN A 61 2.68 -9.27 1.43
C GLN A 61 2.43 -9.55 2.92
N CYS A 62 1.59 -10.53 3.25
CA CYS A 62 1.38 -10.95 4.64
C CYS A 62 2.68 -11.36 5.33
N ALA A 63 3.55 -12.12 4.66
CA ALA A 63 4.86 -12.49 5.20
C ALA A 63 5.78 -11.28 5.42
N VAL A 64 5.73 -10.28 4.53
CA VAL A 64 6.48 -9.02 4.64
C VAL A 64 5.96 -8.19 5.83
N ILE A 65 4.64 -8.01 5.94
CA ILE A 65 3.99 -7.29 7.05
C ILE A 65 4.33 -7.94 8.40
N GLY A 66 4.34 -9.28 8.44
CA GLY A 66 4.71 -10.05 9.63
C GLY A 66 6.22 -10.08 9.94
N GLY A 67 7.07 -9.51 9.10
CA GLY A 67 8.53 -9.54 9.27
C GLY A 67 9.16 -10.93 9.13
N ASN A 68 8.47 -11.88 8.47
CA ASN A 68 8.82 -13.30 8.45
C ASN A 68 9.76 -13.67 7.30
N LEU A 69 11.02 -13.25 7.37
CA LEU A 69 12.03 -13.42 6.31
C LEU A 69 12.14 -14.85 5.75
N ASN A 70 12.08 -15.88 6.59
CA ASN A 70 12.16 -17.28 6.14
C ASN A 70 10.95 -17.68 5.30
N ILE A 71 9.76 -17.17 5.62
CA ILE A 71 8.54 -17.39 4.83
C ILE A 71 8.60 -16.57 3.54
N VAL A 72 9.08 -15.32 3.59
CA VAL A 72 9.33 -14.51 2.38
C VAL A 72 10.21 -15.26 1.38
N LYS A 73 11.36 -15.79 1.85
CA LYS A 73 12.28 -16.60 1.01
C LYS A 73 11.58 -17.84 0.45
N LEU A 74 10.79 -18.54 1.27
CA LEU A 74 10.06 -19.74 0.85
C LEU A 74 9.00 -19.42 -0.23
N LEU A 75 8.20 -18.37 -0.06
CA LEU A 75 7.17 -17.98 -1.01
C LEU A 75 7.79 -17.54 -2.35
N LEU A 76 8.86 -16.75 -2.32
CA LEU A 76 9.61 -16.35 -3.52
C LEU A 76 10.19 -17.57 -4.26
N GLN A 77 10.73 -18.55 -3.54
CA GLN A 77 11.22 -19.81 -4.13
C GLN A 77 10.11 -20.64 -4.79
N ASN A 78 8.86 -20.47 -4.37
CA ASN A 78 7.69 -21.14 -4.93
C ASN A 78 6.94 -20.26 -5.95
N GLY A 79 7.56 -19.18 -6.45
CA GLY A 79 7.01 -18.39 -7.54
C GLY A 79 6.02 -17.31 -7.13
N ALA A 80 6.06 -16.84 -5.88
CA ALA A 80 5.31 -15.66 -5.48
C ALA A 80 5.70 -14.44 -6.33
N ASP A 81 4.70 -13.76 -6.87
CA ASP A 81 4.84 -12.62 -7.77
C ASP A 81 4.97 -11.32 -6.96
N VAL A 82 6.08 -10.61 -7.16
CA VAL A 82 6.39 -9.35 -6.48
C VAL A 82 5.67 -8.13 -7.08
N SER A 83 4.98 -8.30 -8.20
CA SER A 83 4.27 -7.23 -8.91
C SER A 83 2.80 -7.09 -8.52
N ILE A 84 2.23 -8.11 -7.87
CA ILE A 84 0.83 -8.10 -7.48
C ILE A 84 0.62 -7.08 -6.38
N THR A 85 -0.38 -6.22 -6.58
CA THR A 85 -0.79 -5.24 -5.59
C THR A 85 -2.04 -5.68 -4.85
N ASP A 86 -2.18 -5.17 -3.62
CA ASP A 86 -3.43 -5.18 -2.88
C ASP A 86 -4.45 -4.20 -3.51
N LYS A 87 -5.62 -4.03 -2.90
CA LYS A 87 -6.69 -3.13 -3.39
C LYS A 87 -6.27 -1.66 -3.44
N TRP A 88 -5.26 -1.27 -2.70
CA TRP A 88 -4.74 0.09 -2.59
C TRP A 88 -3.45 0.30 -3.37
N GLY A 89 -3.01 -0.69 -4.15
CA GLY A 89 -1.80 -0.54 -4.95
C GLY A 89 -0.51 -0.78 -4.16
N TYR A 90 -0.57 -1.26 -2.92
CA TYR A 90 0.61 -1.74 -2.21
C TYR A 90 1.06 -3.04 -2.85
N ARG A 91 2.30 -3.09 -3.33
CA ARG A 91 3.01 -4.33 -3.67
C ARG A 91 3.95 -4.70 -2.52
N PRO A 92 4.55 -5.90 -2.49
CA PRO A 92 5.49 -6.32 -1.45
C PRO A 92 6.59 -5.30 -1.13
N PHE A 93 7.08 -4.52 -2.10
CA PHE A 93 8.08 -3.48 -1.87
C PHE A 93 7.55 -2.31 -1.02
N ASN A 94 6.32 -1.86 -1.29
CA ASN A 94 5.69 -0.80 -0.50
C ASN A 94 5.50 -1.28 0.95
N GLU A 95 4.97 -2.49 1.15
CA GLU A 95 4.80 -3.09 2.49
C GLU A 95 6.12 -3.18 3.25
N ALA A 96 7.21 -3.54 2.56
CA ALA A 96 8.52 -3.63 3.19
C ALA A 96 9.07 -2.26 3.62
N ILE A 97 8.72 -1.18 2.92
CA ILE A 97 9.08 0.19 3.30
C ILE A 97 8.31 0.59 4.56
N GLU A 98 6.98 0.45 4.53
CA GLU A 98 6.09 0.71 5.68
C GLU A 98 6.58 -0.05 6.92
N ALA A 99 6.80 -1.37 6.77
CA ALA A 99 7.32 -2.22 7.83
C ALA A 99 8.67 -1.72 8.37
N SER A 100 9.61 -1.36 7.50
CA SER A 100 10.94 -0.91 7.91
C SER A 100 10.97 0.44 8.63
N ASN A 101 9.94 1.27 8.42
CA ASN A 101 9.80 2.59 9.01
C ASN A 101 8.89 2.60 10.24
N ASP A 102 8.46 1.42 10.70
CA ASP A 102 7.52 1.24 11.81
C ASP A 102 6.18 1.99 11.62
N ARG A 103 5.87 2.34 10.36
CA ARG A 103 4.56 2.85 9.95
C ARG A 103 3.75 1.65 9.48
N TRP A 104 2.75 1.21 10.23
CA TRP A 104 1.45 0.75 9.70
C TRP A 104 0.56 0.14 10.79
N CYS A 105 -0.74 0.42 10.65
CA CYS A 105 -1.90 0.09 11.47
C CYS A 105 -2.39 -1.38 11.42
N HIS A 106 -1.76 -2.26 10.63
CA HIS A 106 -2.10 -3.69 10.55
C HIS A 106 -1.14 -4.60 11.31
N ARG A 107 -0.11 -4.07 11.98
CA ARG A 107 0.68 -4.83 12.97
C ARG A 107 -0.15 -5.06 14.25
N LEU A 108 -1.31 -5.68 14.12
CA LEU A 108 -2.28 -5.76 15.20
C LEU A 108 -1.91 -6.76 16.30
N TYR A 109 -0.91 -7.64 16.13
CA TYR A 109 -0.69 -8.73 17.11
C TYR A 109 0.73 -9.26 17.28
N ASN A 110 1.80 -8.56 16.87
CA ASN A 110 3.13 -9.15 16.94
C ASN A 110 4.19 -8.26 17.61
N GLU A 111 4.55 -8.62 18.85
CA GLU A 111 5.75 -8.14 19.56
C GLU A 111 7.07 -8.58 18.87
N SER A 112 6.99 -9.44 17.84
CA SER A 112 8.13 -9.98 17.09
C SER A 112 8.60 -9.09 15.92
N ALA A 113 7.99 -7.93 15.71
CA ALA A 113 8.40 -7.03 14.63
C ALA A 113 9.86 -6.60 14.78
N GLY A 114 10.61 -6.57 13.68
CA GLY A 114 11.77 -5.66 13.60
C GLY A 114 13.18 -6.24 13.74
N LYS A 115 13.45 -7.51 13.41
CA LYS A 115 14.86 -7.93 13.20
C LYS A 115 15.29 -7.91 11.75
N ASP A 116 14.40 -8.31 10.84
CA ASP A 116 14.76 -8.61 9.46
C ASP A 116 14.16 -7.66 8.42
N ASP A 117 13.37 -6.64 8.81
CA ASP A 117 12.64 -5.76 7.87
C ASP A 117 13.56 -5.10 6.84
N LYS A 118 14.77 -4.69 7.25
CA LYS A 118 15.79 -4.15 6.34
C LYS A 118 16.36 -5.20 5.39
N GLU A 119 16.43 -6.46 5.81
CA GLU A 119 16.83 -7.57 4.92
C GLU A 119 15.70 -7.91 3.96
N ILE A 120 14.46 -7.97 4.44
CA ILE A 120 13.26 -8.19 3.63
C ILE A 120 13.14 -7.11 2.55
N LEU A 121 13.26 -5.82 2.91
CA LEU A 121 13.22 -4.72 1.96
C LEU A 121 14.28 -4.86 0.86
N LYS A 122 15.52 -5.19 1.23
CA LYS A 122 16.61 -5.42 0.26
C LYS A 122 16.33 -6.62 -0.64
N LEU A 123 15.80 -7.71 -0.07
CA LEU A 123 15.45 -8.92 -0.81
C LEU A 123 14.34 -8.64 -1.83
N ILE A 124 13.22 -8.07 -1.38
CA ILE A 124 12.09 -7.74 -2.25
C ILE A 124 12.52 -6.78 -3.37
N LYS A 125 13.25 -5.72 -3.02
CA LYS A 125 13.82 -4.78 -4.01
C LYS A 125 14.69 -5.47 -5.06
N SER A 126 15.42 -6.53 -4.68
CA SER A 126 16.26 -7.29 -5.62
C SER A 126 15.47 -8.21 -6.55
N CYS A 127 14.23 -8.53 -6.21
CA CYS A 127 13.33 -9.35 -7.01
C CYS A 127 12.51 -8.53 -8.02
N GLU A 128 12.34 -7.22 -7.80
CA GLU A 128 11.64 -6.34 -8.74
C GLU A 128 12.50 -6.01 -9.98
N PRO A 129 11.86 -5.67 -11.13
CA PRO A 129 12.55 -5.10 -12.28
C PRO A 129 13.38 -3.89 -11.87
N LYS A 130 14.65 -3.85 -12.27
CA LYS A 130 15.59 -2.78 -11.85
C LYS A 130 15.11 -1.40 -12.26
N GLU A 131 14.41 -1.30 -13.39
CA GLU A 131 13.88 -0.06 -13.94
C GLU A 131 12.87 0.59 -12.98
N TRP A 132 12.13 -0.17 -12.17
CA TRP A 132 11.17 0.38 -11.22
C TRP A 132 11.79 1.22 -10.11
N HIS A 133 13.10 1.10 -9.91
CA HIS A 133 13.86 1.89 -8.95
C HIS A 133 14.81 2.89 -9.63
N GLN A 134 14.75 3.01 -10.95
CA GLN A 134 15.53 4.00 -11.70
C GLN A 134 14.75 5.30 -11.78
N ARG A 135 15.39 6.38 -11.34
CA ARG A 135 14.79 7.72 -11.28
C ARG A 135 14.15 8.12 -12.61
N GLU A 136 14.88 7.97 -13.71
CA GLU A 136 14.43 8.36 -15.04
C GLU A 136 13.18 7.58 -15.46
N TRP A 137 13.14 6.28 -15.18
CA TRP A 137 11.99 5.45 -15.50
C TRP A 137 10.76 5.84 -14.67
N CYS A 138 10.93 6.10 -13.37
CA CYS A 138 9.83 6.53 -12.51
C CYS A 138 9.26 7.89 -12.95
N ILE A 139 10.13 8.84 -13.32
CA ILE A 139 9.71 10.14 -13.87
C ILE A 139 8.88 9.94 -15.14
N GLU A 140 9.37 9.14 -16.09
CA GLU A 140 8.64 8.89 -17.34
C GLU A 140 7.34 8.11 -17.13
N ARG A 141 7.28 7.21 -16.15
CA ARG A 141 6.03 6.56 -15.72
C ARG A 141 5.00 7.60 -15.24
N LEU A 142 5.38 8.47 -14.32
CA LEU A 142 4.46 9.48 -13.75
C LEU A 142 4.02 10.52 -14.78
N LYS A 143 4.92 10.93 -15.70
CA LYS A 143 4.56 11.79 -16.84
C LYS A 143 3.54 11.15 -17.77
N LYS A 144 3.67 9.84 -18.06
CA LYS A 144 2.69 9.10 -18.87
C LYS A 144 1.31 9.03 -18.21
N LEU A 145 1.27 9.06 -16.89
CA LEU A 145 0.03 9.16 -16.11
C LEU A 145 -0.46 10.62 -15.96
N GLY A 146 0.20 11.59 -16.60
CA GLY A 146 -0.22 12.98 -16.65
C GLY A 146 0.03 13.78 -15.37
N LEU A 147 0.77 13.24 -14.39
CA LEU A 147 1.08 13.96 -13.15
C LEU A 147 1.86 15.25 -13.48
N PRO A 148 1.54 16.41 -12.87
CA PRO A 148 2.25 17.66 -13.12
C PRO A 148 3.76 17.57 -12.89
N ASN A 149 4.56 18.20 -13.76
CA ASN A 149 6.02 18.10 -13.72
C ASN A 149 6.63 18.64 -12.43
N ASP A 150 6.04 19.70 -11.87
CA ASP A 150 6.43 20.30 -10.59
C ASP A 150 6.13 19.38 -9.39
N ALA A 151 5.02 18.61 -9.44
CA ALA A 151 4.77 17.54 -8.49
C ALA A 151 5.80 16.41 -8.60
N ILE A 152 6.13 15.97 -9.83
CA ILE A 152 7.15 14.94 -10.07
C ILE A 152 8.53 15.42 -9.57
N GLU A 153 8.89 16.68 -9.81
CA GLU A 153 10.14 17.27 -9.33
C GLU A 153 10.20 17.25 -7.80
N PHE A 154 9.11 17.61 -7.13
CA PHE A 154 9.00 17.55 -5.67
C PHE A 154 9.14 16.12 -5.12
N LEU A 155 8.43 15.13 -5.69
CA LEU A 155 8.55 13.72 -5.31
C LEU A 155 9.96 13.17 -5.54
N GLY A 156 10.72 13.78 -6.45
CA GLY A 156 12.11 13.47 -6.72
C GLY A 156 13.11 14.17 -5.79
N SER A 157 12.67 14.97 -4.83
CA SER A 157 13.53 15.72 -3.90
C SER A 157 13.89 14.92 -2.63
N GLU A 158 14.90 15.39 -1.90
CA GLU A 158 15.34 14.77 -0.64
C GLU A 158 14.36 15.01 0.50
N ASN A 159 13.75 16.19 0.58
CA ASN A 159 12.78 16.53 1.61
C ASN A 159 11.36 16.58 1.04
N ARG A 160 10.58 15.56 1.37
CA ARG A 160 9.18 15.39 0.95
C ARG A 160 8.19 15.55 2.11
N LYS A 161 8.68 15.93 3.29
CA LYS A 161 7.85 16.22 4.45
C LYS A 161 7.58 17.72 4.52
N ILE A 162 6.32 18.06 4.71
CA ILE A 162 5.84 19.43 4.86
C ILE A 162 5.22 19.55 6.24
N ASP A 163 5.83 20.37 7.10
CA ASP A 163 5.23 20.73 8.38
C ASP A 163 4.08 21.71 8.13
N LEU A 164 2.90 21.40 8.67
CA LEU A 164 1.68 22.14 8.44
C LEU A 164 1.44 23.11 9.60
N GLN A 165 1.98 24.32 9.45
CA GLN A 165 1.76 25.38 10.42
C GLN A 165 0.28 25.77 10.45
N GLU A 166 -0.25 25.96 11.66
CA GLU A 166 -1.63 26.41 11.89
C GLU A 166 -2.72 25.42 11.41
N SER A 167 -2.36 24.16 11.11
CA SER A 167 -3.37 23.11 10.86
C SER A 167 -4.16 22.81 12.13
N GLU A 168 -5.47 22.61 11.97
CA GLU A 168 -6.35 22.18 13.06
C GLU A 168 -6.41 20.65 13.18
N TRP A 169 -5.88 19.93 12.19
CA TRP A 169 -6.09 18.48 12.04
C TRP A 169 -4.81 17.67 12.21
N THR A 170 -3.69 18.09 11.60
CA THR A 170 -2.48 17.27 11.53
C THR A 170 -1.20 18.12 11.56
N ASN A 171 -0.12 17.60 12.13
CA ASN A 171 1.13 18.36 12.25
C ASN A 171 1.95 18.40 10.96
N TYR A 172 1.83 17.37 10.11
CA TYR A 172 2.61 17.25 8.88
C TYR A 172 1.95 16.34 7.85
N VAL A 173 2.36 16.53 6.60
CA VAL A 173 2.13 15.58 5.51
C VAL A 173 3.48 15.20 4.89
N GLU A 174 3.65 13.93 4.57
CA GLU A 174 4.84 13.41 3.90
C GLU A 174 4.45 12.69 2.61
N PHE A 175 5.23 12.90 1.55
CA PHE A 175 4.96 12.34 0.23
C PHE A 175 5.90 11.19 -0.14
N TYR A 176 5.39 10.28 -0.96
CA TYR A 176 6.13 9.12 -1.47
C TYR A 176 7.37 9.53 -2.28
N ALA A 177 8.43 8.70 -2.23
CA ALA A 177 9.48 8.79 -3.23
C ALA A 177 8.98 8.27 -4.59
N LEU A 178 9.69 8.64 -5.67
CA LEU A 178 9.29 8.32 -7.05
C LEU A 178 9.00 6.82 -7.32
N ASP A 179 9.78 5.89 -6.75
CA ASP A 179 9.62 4.44 -6.91
C ASP A 179 8.58 3.82 -5.95
N GLU A 180 8.09 4.62 -5.01
CA GLU A 180 7.11 4.24 -3.99
C GLU A 180 5.69 4.66 -4.38
N VAL A 181 5.53 5.69 -5.23
CA VAL A 181 4.23 6.18 -5.69
C VAL A 181 3.38 5.03 -6.24
N ARG A 182 2.21 4.85 -5.62
CA ARG A 182 1.24 3.79 -5.87
C ARG A 182 0.14 4.27 -6.81
N THR A 183 -0.50 3.33 -7.46
CA THR A 183 -1.74 3.57 -8.21
C THR A 183 -2.78 2.54 -7.82
N PHE A 184 -4.02 2.96 -7.62
CA PHE A 184 -5.13 2.04 -7.38
C PHE A 184 -6.39 2.48 -8.13
N LYS A 185 -7.35 1.57 -8.22
CA LYS A 185 -8.65 1.82 -8.85
C LYS A 185 -9.69 2.08 -7.79
N TRP A 186 -10.46 3.15 -7.97
CA TRP A 186 -11.65 3.43 -7.18
C TRP A 186 -12.79 3.77 -8.13
N LYS A 187 -13.85 2.95 -8.11
CA LYS A 187 -14.86 2.92 -9.17
C LYS A 187 -14.16 2.79 -10.54
N ASP A 188 -14.47 3.66 -11.50
CA ASP A 188 -13.86 3.64 -12.84
C ASP A 188 -12.57 4.49 -12.96
N MET A 189 -12.15 5.16 -11.89
CA MET A 189 -11.03 6.11 -11.90
C MET A 189 -9.72 5.48 -11.44
N THR A 190 -8.61 5.99 -11.97
CA THR A 190 -7.27 5.71 -11.48
C THR A 190 -6.85 6.78 -10.50
N PHE A 191 -6.48 6.38 -9.29
CA PHE A 191 -5.85 7.24 -8.30
C PHE A 191 -4.34 7.02 -8.36
N ILE A 192 -3.57 8.09 -8.53
CA ILE A 192 -2.14 8.11 -8.21
C ILE A 192 -2.03 8.68 -6.79
N ASP A 193 -1.72 7.83 -5.83
CA ASP A 193 -1.63 8.24 -4.44
C ASP A 193 -0.26 8.85 -4.15
N LEU A 194 -0.26 10.06 -3.61
CA LEU A 194 0.97 10.85 -3.44
C LEU A 194 1.44 10.87 -1.99
N VAL A 195 0.52 10.66 -1.04
CA VAL A 195 0.77 10.83 0.38
C VAL A 195 1.30 9.54 0.98
N TYR A 196 2.53 9.60 1.46
CA TYR A 196 3.17 8.54 2.21
C TYR A 196 2.69 8.49 3.65
N ASP A 197 2.54 9.65 4.29
CA ASP A 197 2.08 9.71 5.67
C ASP A 197 1.43 11.05 6.00
N VAL A 198 0.55 11.01 7.00
CA VAL A 198 -0.11 12.15 7.59
C VAL A 198 -0.22 11.89 9.08
N ASP A 199 0.13 12.87 9.90
CA ASP A 199 0.11 12.68 11.36
C ASP A 199 -1.33 12.42 11.82
N ASP A 200 -1.55 11.39 12.65
CA ASP A 200 -2.81 10.99 13.28
C ASP A 200 -3.97 10.50 12.37
N TYR A 201 -3.77 10.38 11.04
CA TYR A 201 -4.81 9.92 10.11
C TYR A 201 -4.31 8.82 9.16
N ASP A 202 -5.25 8.10 8.53
CA ASP A 202 -4.92 7.25 7.40
C ASP A 202 -4.47 8.11 6.20
N ASN A 203 -3.35 7.72 5.59
CA ASN A 203 -2.71 8.49 4.51
C ASN A 203 -3.35 8.26 3.13
N ILE A 204 -3.99 7.10 2.93
CA ILE A 204 -4.47 6.68 1.61
C ILE A 204 -5.55 7.65 1.12
N GLY A 205 -5.31 8.25 -0.04
CA GLY A 205 -6.31 9.10 -0.68
C GLY A 205 -6.41 10.51 -0.12
N VAL A 206 -5.58 10.91 0.86
CA VAL A 206 -5.55 12.29 1.39
C VAL A 206 -5.25 13.29 0.27
N LEU A 207 -4.29 12.98 -0.60
CA LEU A 207 -4.03 13.75 -1.81
C LEU A 207 -3.59 12.83 -2.94
N SER A 208 -4.43 12.73 -3.96
CA SER A 208 -4.21 11.91 -5.14
C SER A 208 -4.34 12.71 -6.43
N TRP A 209 -3.71 12.23 -7.49
CA TRP A 209 -3.92 12.73 -8.86
C TRP A 209 -4.78 11.76 -9.65
N ILE A 210 -5.75 12.30 -10.40
CA ILE A 210 -6.66 11.55 -11.27
C ILE A 210 -6.31 11.82 -12.74
N PRO A 211 -5.60 10.91 -13.42
CA PRO A 211 -5.17 11.08 -14.82
C PRO A 211 -6.31 11.40 -15.79
N GLU A 212 -7.45 10.73 -15.61
CA GLU A 212 -8.62 10.84 -16.49
C GLU A 212 -9.23 12.25 -16.46
N HIS A 213 -9.14 12.93 -15.32
CA HIS A 213 -9.68 14.27 -15.09
C HIS A 213 -8.62 15.37 -15.08
N LYS A 214 -7.33 14.99 -15.07
CA LYS A 214 -6.20 15.92 -14.91
C LYS A 214 -6.38 16.85 -13.71
N SER A 215 -6.80 16.29 -12.59
CA SER A 215 -7.15 17.03 -11.38
C SER A 215 -6.66 16.28 -10.15
N PHE A 216 -6.39 17.03 -9.08
CA PHE A 216 -6.16 16.46 -7.77
C PHE A 216 -7.50 16.13 -7.09
N ALA A 217 -7.49 15.11 -6.26
CA ALA A 217 -8.66 14.66 -5.52
C ALA A 217 -8.26 14.13 -4.14
N CYS A 218 -9.23 14.11 -3.24
CA CYS A 218 -9.17 13.38 -1.97
C CYS A 218 -10.20 12.24 -1.96
N LEU A 219 -9.94 11.21 -1.19
CA LEU A 219 -10.77 10.02 -1.04
C LEU A 219 -10.86 9.65 0.44
N ASP A 220 -12.08 9.47 0.92
CA ASP A 220 -12.38 8.89 2.22
C ASP A 220 -12.97 7.50 1.97
N MET A 221 -12.20 6.50 2.35
CA MET A 221 -12.56 5.11 2.11
C MET A 221 -13.54 4.56 3.15
N GLU A 222 -13.51 5.09 4.38
CA GLU A 222 -14.41 4.68 5.45
C GLU A 222 -15.85 5.07 5.13
N HIS A 223 -16.01 6.27 4.57
CA HIS A 223 -17.30 6.82 4.18
C HIS A 223 -17.64 6.57 2.70
N GLY A 224 -16.69 6.06 1.92
CA GLY A 224 -16.90 5.75 0.50
C GLY A 224 -17.05 6.99 -0.38
N MET A 225 -16.56 8.13 0.09
CA MET A 225 -16.71 9.43 -0.55
C MET A 225 -15.40 9.84 -1.24
N PHE A 226 -15.48 10.64 -2.30
CA PHE A 226 -14.30 11.29 -2.89
C PHE A 226 -14.66 12.71 -3.33
N GLY A 227 -13.66 13.56 -3.51
CA GLY A 227 -13.86 14.95 -3.89
C GLY A 227 -12.74 15.44 -4.80
N PHE A 228 -13.09 16.16 -5.88
CA PHE A 228 -12.09 16.86 -6.68
C PHE A 228 -11.69 18.16 -6.00
N ILE A 229 -10.38 18.40 -5.89
CA ILE A 229 -9.83 19.65 -5.38
C ILE A 229 -9.79 20.65 -6.55
N LYS A 230 -10.95 21.26 -6.81
CA LYS A 230 -11.20 22.10 -7.99
C LYS A 230 -10.15 23.21 -8.12
N GLU A 231 -9.64 23.36 -9.34
CA GLU A 231 -8.69 24.41 -9.76
C GLU A 231 -7.31 24.37 -9.07
N MET A 232 -7.01 23.41 -8.19
CA MET A 232 -5.70 23.33 -7.55
C MET A 232 -4.63 22.85 -8.53
N THR A 233 -3.58 23.65 -8.68
CA THR A 233 -2.28 23.24 -9.24
C THR A 233 -1.30 22.85 -8.13
N TRP A 234 -0.26 22.09 -8.46
CA TRP A 234 0.78 21.76 -7.49
C TRP A 234 1.50 23.01 -6.95
N SER A 235 1.75 24.01 -7.80
CA SER A 235 2.29 25.30 -7.37
C SER A 235 1.38 26.03 -6.37
N GLU A 236 0.06 25.92 -6.50
CA GLU A 236 -0.88 26.49 -5.50
C GLU A 236 -0.89 25.69 -4.21
N PHE A 237 -0.85 24.36 -4.29
CA PHE A 237 -0.67 23.49 -3.12
C PHE A 237 0.55 23.92 -2.30
N MET A 238 1.71 24.08 -2.95
CA MET A 238 2.95 24.46 -2.27
C MET A 238 2.94 25.88 -1.65
N LYS A 239 2.03 26.77 -2.07
CA LYS A 239 1.86 28.10 -1.44
C LYS A 239 1.06 28.03 -0.15
N ASN A 240 0.15 27.07 -0.02
CA ASN A 240 -0.70 26.90 1.16
C ASN A 240 -1.10 25.42 1.34
N PRO A 241 -0.15 24.56 1.76
CA PRO A 241 -0.40 23.12 1.88
C PRO A 241 -1.44 22.83 2.97
N THR A 242 -1.42 23.56 4.09
CA THR A 242 -2.37 23.42 5.20
C THR A 242 -3.82 23.49 4.72
N LYS A 243 -4.17 24.49 3.90
CA LYS A 243 -5.53 24.63 3.36
C LYS A 243 -6.02 23.35 2.68
N PHE A 244 -5.19 22.73 1.84
CA PHE A 244 -5.61 21.59 1.04
C PHE A 244 -5.57 20.27 1.82
N ILE A 245 -4.64 20.12 2.76
CA ILE A 245 -4.64 18.94 3.63
C ILE A 245 -5.81 19.00 4.60
N ASP A 246 -6.03 20.12 5.30
CA ASP A 246 -7.16 20.28 6.22
C ASP A 246 -8.49 20.16 5.48
N GLY A 247 -8.62 20.74 4.29
CA GLY A 247 -9.83 20.59 3.47
C GLY A 247 -10.10 19.14 3.04
N SER A 248 -9.04 18.33 2.85
CA SER A 248 -9.17 16.90 2.54
C SER A 248 -9.57 16.09 3.78
N LEU A 249 -9.03 16.43 4.96
CA LEU A 249 -9.32 15.72 6.22
C LEU A 249 -10.67 16.14 6.84
N SER A 250 -11.15 17.35 6.56
CA SER A 250 -12.41 17.91 7.08
C SER A 250 -13.62 17.71 6.16
N TRP A 251 -13.43 16.97 5.07
CA TRP A 251 -14.41 16.71 4.02
C TRP A 251 -14.89 17.94 3.22
N GLU A 252 -14.14 19.05 3.21
CA GLU A 252 -14.50 20.28 2.48
C GLU A 252 -14.67 20.06 0.97
N PHE A 253 -13.84 19.20 0.37
CA PHE A 253 -13.83 18.98 -1.08
C PHE A 253 -14.79 17.89 -1.56
N PHE A 254 -15.47 17.21 -0.65
CA PHE A 254 -16.33 16.10 -0.99
C PHE A 254 -17.67 16.65 -1.44
N ASP A 255 -18.11 16.24 -2.64
CA ASP A 255 -19.42 16.60 -3.14
C ASP A 255 -20.45 15.79 -2.29
N LEU A 256 -21.03 16.43 -1.27
CA LEU A 256 -22.03 15.85 -0.35
C LEU A 256 -23.36 15.49 -1.02
N ASP A 257 -23.52 15.80 -2.31
CA ASP A 257 -24.79 15.70 -3.04
C ASP A 257 -24.90 14.46 -3.95
N ASP A 258 -23.88 13.60 -4.05
CA ASP A 258 -23.96 12.35 -4.83
C ASP A 258 -24.33 11.14 -3.94
N GLU A 259 -25.50 11.22 -3.28
CA GLU A 259 -26.31 10.05 -2.93
C GLU A 259 -27.18 9.62 -4.14
N GLU A 260 -26.58 9.12 -5.22
CA GLU A 260 -27.31 8.35 -6.26
C GLU A 260 -26.55 7.10 -6.72
#